data_AF-A0A8H6IAV1-F1
#
_entry.id   AF-A0A8H6IAV1-F1
#
_cell.length_a   1.000
_cell.length_b   1.000
_cell.length_c   1.000
_cell.angle_alpha   90.00
_cell.angle_beta   90.00
_cell.angle_gamma   90.00
#
_symmetry.space_group_name_H-M   'P 1'
#
loop_
_entity.id
_entity.type
_entity.pdbx_description
1 polymer ?
#
loop_
_entity_poly.entity_id
_entity_poly.type
_entity_poly.pdbx_seq_one_letter_code
_entity_poly.pdbx_strand_id
1 'polypeptide(L)'
;MNPNSNHSSASEQMTAITEPAGEKDEVYYWPNNVCFLVEGTLFRVSQYQFITGSSYFSQKYGLPNIADNDGPESVVQLPDMVSAAQFRVFLKMLFPIHTTSTTSSFTKDEWLTILELSVLWHFHDLRKLAIQHLDGTLGAIELVKVGRAAYVPRWVLAGYKALVTRQGIITEDEGDEIGNRTVNTLWIIRYLVEHHDLVGGVEKELESRFSGEIATLRSAESGHRTVLEVEASLAEERCRLEEERRIRSIEEDYERERVTGTEPPVPEAMEVPVVKVAHDRVEEVSCPQLTASIDEIQQPLKNVPWKR
;
A
#
# COMPACT_ATOMS: atom_id res chain seq x y z
N MET A 1 47.68 -64.02 2.88
CA MET A 1 46.86 -64.22 4.10
C MET A 1 47.61 -63.67 5.29
N ASN A 2 47.33 -62.43 5.69
CA ASN A 2 47.06 -62.04 7.08
C ASN A 2 46.49 -60.60 7.06
N PRO A 3 45.31 -60.35 7.64
CA PRO A 3 44.74 -59.01 7.79
C PRO A 3 45.03 -58.46 9.20
N ASN A 4 45.32 -57.17 9.32
CA ASN A 4 44.57 -56.26 10.21
C ASN A 4 45.25 -54.89 10.27
N SER A 5 44.53 -53.94 9.70
CA SER A 5 44.57 -52.52 9.96
C SER A 5 44.19 -52.23 11.42
N ASN A 6 44.87 -51.29 12.09
CA ASN A 6 44.16 -50.29 12.86
C ASN A 6 45.04 -49.10 13.32
N HIS A 7 44.36 -47.95 13.34
CA HIS A 7 44.70 -46.66 13.95
C HIS A 7 45.56 -45.70 13.13
N SER A 8 44.89 -44.95 12.25
CA SER A 8 45.23 -43.54 12.05
C SER A 8 44.01 -42.70 12.40
N SER A 9 44.19 -41.90 13.45
CA SER A 9 43.19 -40.99 14.01
C SER A 9 43.04 -39.81 13.04
N ALA A 10 41.95 -39.79 12.28
CA ALA A 10 41.57 -38.62 11.50
C ALA A 10 40.82 -37.67 12.42
N SER A 11 41.49 -36.57 12.78
CA SER A 11 40.90 -35.46 13.53
C SER A 11 39.78 -34.83 12.71
N GLU A 12 38.56 -34.85 13.26
CA GLU A 12 37.43 -34.09 12.77
C GLU A 12 37.74 -32.59 12.91
N GLN A 13 37.86 -31.90 11.77
CA GLN A 13 37.91 -30.44 11.74
C GLN A 13 36.49 -29.91 11.86
N MET A 14 36.17 -29.37 13.02
CA MET A 14 34.97 -28.57 13.28
C MET A 14 35.13 -27.23 12.55
N THR A 15 34.41 -27.04 11.45
CA THR A 15 34.30 -25.75 10.76
C THR A 15 33.58 -24.76 11.65
N ALA A 16 34.34 -23.88 12.30
CA ALA A 16 33.81 -22.72 12.99
C ALA A 16 33.19 -21.77 11.95
N ILE A 17 31.85 -21.75 11.88
CA ILE A 17 31.09 -20.72 11.18
C ILE A 17 31.42 -19.41 11.90
N THR A 18 32.17 -18.53 11.24
CA THR A 18 32.47 -17.20 11.79
C THR A 18 31.19 -16.39 11.67
N GLU A 19 30.47 -16.22 12.79
CA GLU A 19 29.30 -15.35 12.85
C GLU A 19 29.68 -13.93 12.37
N PRO A 20 28.80 -13.25 11.63
CA PRO A 20 29.09 -11.91 11.13
C PRO A 20 29.30 -10.94 12.29
N ALA A 21 30.21 -9.99 12.09
CA ALA A 21 30.47 -8.94 13.06
C ALA A 21 29.26 -7.99 13.16
N GLY A 22 28.56 -8.01 14.30
CA GLY A 22 27.47 -7.09 14.63
C GLY A 22 26.88 -7.36 16.01
N GLU A 23 26.25 -6.35 16.61
CA GLU A 23 25.55 -6.48 17.90
C GLU A 23 24.19 -7.13 17.70
N LYS A 24 23.85 -8.13 18.52
CA LYS A 24 22.56 -8.85 18.39
C LYS A 24 21.44 -8.01 19.01
N ASP A 25 20.34 -7.83 18.28
CA ASP A 25 19.17 -7.14 18.84
C ASP A 25 18.56 -7.94 20.00
N GLU A 26 18.19 -7.25 21.09
CA GLU A 26 17.71 -7.89 22.31
C GLU A 26 16.34 -8.58 22.14
N VAL A 27 15.51 -8.09 21.22
CA VAL A 27 14.11 -8.52 21.07
C VAL A 27 13.95 -9.41 19.83
N TYR A 28 14.56 -9.01 18.73
CA TYR A 28 14.39 -9.61 17.41
C TYR A 28 15.62 -10.40 16.99
N TYR A 29 16.05 -11.33 17.85
CA TYR A 29 17.12 -12.29 17.53
C TYR A 29 16.70 -13.70 17.94
N TRP A 30 16.15 -14.46 16.99
CA TRP A 30 15.59 -15.79 17.21
C TRP A 30 16.38 -16.87 16.47
N PRO A 31 16.55 -18.07 17.06
CA PRO A 31 17.32 -19.15 16.45
C PRO A 31 16.69 -19.65 15.14
N ASN A 32 17.50 -20.22 14.24
CA ASN A 32 17.08 -20.90 13.00
C ASN A 32 16.23 -20.05 12.04
N ASN A 33 16.51 -18.74 11.99
CA ASN A 33 15.80 -17.78 11.14
C ASN A 33 16.76 -17.00 10.24
N VAL A 34 16.24 -16.24 9.26
CA VAL A 34 17.07 -15.36 8.41
C VAL A 34 17.66 -14.23 9.25
N CYS A 35 18.90 -13.86 8.96
CA CYS A 35 19.60 -12.80 9.66
C CYS A 35 19.78 -11.58 8.76
N PHE A 36 19.38 -10.41 9.27
CA PHE A 36 19.55 -9.10 8.64
C PHE A 36 20.60 -8.30 9.40
N LEU A 37 21.51 -7.66 8.68
CA LEU A 37 22.45 -6.69 9.24
C LEU A 37 21.99 -5.28 8.85
N VAL A 38 21.77 -4.43 9.86
CA VAL A 38 21.30 -3.05 9.71
C VAL A 38 22.10 -2.18 10.68
N GLU A 39 22.86 -1.21 10.15
CA GLU A 39 23.62 -0.26 10.98
C GLU A 39 24.47 -0.96 12.07
N GLY A 40 25.17 -2.06 11.70
CA GLY A 40 25.98 -2.84 12.64
C GLY A 40 25.20 -3.72 13.64
N THR A 41 23.87 -3.71 13.58
CA THR A 41 22.99 -4.54 14.42
C THR A 41 22.46 -5.73 13.64
N LEU A 42 22.53 -6.92 14.23
CA LEU A 42 22.00 -8.18 13.71
C LEU A 42 20.59 -8.42 14.23
N PHE A 43 19.65 -8.56 13.31
CA PHE A 43 18.28 -8.97 13.55
C PHE A 43 18.08 -10.37 12.98
N ARG A 44 17.48 -11.29 13.73
CA ARG A 44 17.24 -12.65 13.28
C ARG A 44 15.77 -13.02 13.48
N VAL A 45 15.01 -13.07 12.38
CA VAL A 45 13.53 -13.16 12.39
C VAL A 45 13.01 -14.02 11.25
N SER A 46 11.76 -14.49 11.33
CA SER A 46 11.20 -15.38 10.31
C SER A 46 11.11 -14.71 8.93
N GLN A 47 11.63 -15.38 7.90
CA GLN A 47 11.54 -14.89 6.52
C GLN A 47 10.11 -14.90 5.96
N TYR A 48 9.20 -15.69 6.55
CA TYR A 48 7.85 -15.90 6.02
C TYR A 48 7.05 -14.60 5.88
N GLN A 49 7.15 -13.70 6.86
CA GLN A 49 6.46 -12.40 6.83
C GLN A 49 7.01 -11.48 5.74
N PHE A 50 8.30 -11.58 5.41
CA PHE A 50 8.91 -10.81 4.34
C PHE A 50 8.53 -11.36 2.95
N ILE A 51 8.53 -12.68 2.81
CA ILE A 51 8.11 -13.37 1.58
C ILE A 51 6.65 -13.11 1.24
N THR A 52 5.78 -13.26 2.24
CA THR A 52 4.34 -13.04 2.06
C THR A 52 4.01 -11.55 1.90
N GLY A 53 4.70 -10.68 2.65
CA GLY A 53 4.39 -9.25 2.66
C GLY A 53 4.96 -8.45 1.48
N SER A 54 6.03 -8.94 0.83
CA SER A 54 6.58 -8.29 -0.37
C SER A 54 7.40 -9.25 -1.25
N SER A 55 6.88 -9.49 -2.45
CA SER A 55 7.61 -10.21 -3.51
C SER A 55 8.85 -9.44 -3.95
N TYR A 56 8.77 -8.11 -4.03
CA TYR A 56 9.88 -7.22 -4.37
C TYR A 56 11.03 -7.36 -3.37
N PHE A 57 10.74 -7.27 -2.07
CA PHE A 57 11.76 -7.39 -1.02
C PHE A 57 12.48 -8.73 -1.10
N SER A 58 11.70 -9.80 -1.23
CA SER A 58 12.20 -11.17 -1.25
C SER A 58 13.09 -11.43 -2.46
N GLN A 59 12.69 -10.93 -3.63
CA GLN A 59 13.49 -11.00 -4.85
C GLN A 59 14.77 -10.15 -4.73
N LYS A 60 14.65 -8.92 -4.24
CA LYS A 60 15.76 -7.97 -4.14
C LYS A 60 16.87 -8.46 -3.21
N TYR A 61 16.50 -9.03 -2.07
CA TYR A 61 17.43 -9.49 -1.05
C TYR A 61 17.71 -11.00 -1.12
N GLY A 62 17.19 -11.69 -2.14
CA GLY A 62 17.47 -13.10 -2.38
C GLY A 62 17.06 -14.01 -1.22
N LEU A 63 15.91 -13.74 -0.59
CA LEU A 63 15.42 -14.57 0.50
C LEU A 63 15.15 -15.99 -0.02
N PRO A 64 15.71 -17.04 0.60
CA PRO A 64 15.61 -18.40 0.10
C PRO A 64 14.15 -18.84 0.09
N ASN A 65 13.76 -19.52 -0.99
CA ASN A 65 12.48 -20.22 -1.02
C ASN A 65 12.47 -21.21 0.14
N ILE A 66 11.36 -21.32 0.87
CA ILE A 66 11.26 -22.08 2.14
C ILE A 66 11.74 -23.55 2.01
N ALA A 67 11.79 -24.07 0.78
CA ALA A 67 12.26 -25.41 0.43
C ALA A 67 13.79 -25.62 0.44
N ASP A 68 14.61 -24.58 0.30
CA ASP A 68 16.09 -24.68 0.17
C ASP A 68 16.81 -24.18 1.44
N ASN A 69 16.41 -24.69 2.61
CA ASN A 69 16.99 -24.32 3.91
C ASN A 69 18.39 -24.90 4.19
N ASP A 70 19.08 -25.45 3.18
CA ASP A 70 20.38 -26.11 3.32
C ASP A 70 21.56 -25.21 2.87
N GLY A 71 21.29 -23.93 2.60
CA GLY A 71 22.31 -22.93 2.30
C GLY A 71 23.01 -22.40 3.57
N PRO A 72 24.29 -21.97 3.49
CA PRO A 72 24.98 -21.36 4.62
C PRO A 72 24.18 -20.17 5.15
N GLU A 73 24.21 -19.93 6.48
CA GLU A 73 23.59 -18.79 7.16
C GLU A 73 24.04 -17.45 6.54
N SER A 74 23.40 -17.07 5.44
CA SER A 74 23.72 -15.84 4.72
C SER A 74 23.05 -14.68 5.44
N VAL A 75 23.83 -13.63 5.69
CA VAL A 75 23.34 -12.41 6.34
C VAL A 75 22.97 -11.40 5.28
N VAL A 76 21.69 -11.02 5.30
CA VAL A 76 21.12 -10.06 4.38
C VAL A 76 21.47 -8.66 4.86
N GLN A 77 22.30 -7.95 4.10
CA GLN A 77 22.61 -6.55 4.40
C GLN A 77 21.49 -5.65 3.86
N LEU A 78 20.89 -4.86 4.75
CA LEU A 78 19.94 -3.82 4.35
C LEU A 78 20.67 -2.51 4.03
N PRO A 79 20.05 -1.58 3.28
CA PRO A 79 20.71 -0.37 2.84
C PRO A 79 21.10 0.54 4.01
N ASP A 80 22.24 1.22 3.91
CA ASP A 80 22.78 2.11 4.95
C ASP A 80 21.85 3.28 5.33
N MET A 81 20.90 3.62 4.46
CA MET A 81 19.91 4.68 4.73
C MET A 81 18.84 4.26 5.76
N VAL A 82 18.74 2.97 6.09
CA VAL A 82 17.80 2.45 7.08
C VAL A 82 18.52 2.25 8.40
N SER A 83 18.09 2.97 9.43
CA SER A 83 18.63 2.80 10.78
C SER A 83 18.13 1.51 11.44
N ALA A 84 18.90 0.99 12.41
CA ALA A 84 18.48 -0.14 13.23
C ALA A 84 17.18 0.17 14.00
N ALA A 85 16.99 1.43 14.43
CA ALA A 85 15.78 1.89 15.10
C ALA A 85 14.55 1.83 14.18
N GLN A 86 14.65 2.33 12.94
CA GLN A 86 13.56 2.25 11.98
C GLN A 86 13.20 0.80 11.64
N PHE A 87 14.21 -0.05 11.44
CA PHE A 87 13.96 -1.45 11.16
C PHE A 87 13.26 -2.16 12.33
N ARG A 88 13.65 -1.86 13.58
CA ARG A 88 12.98 -2.37 14.78
C ARG A 88 11.50 -2.00 14.85
N VAL A 89 11.14 -0.76 14.49
CA VAL A 89 9.74 -0.33 14.39
C VAL A 89 8.98 -1.14 13.34
N PHE A 90 9.61 -1.39 12.18
CA PHE A 90 9.01 -2.22 11.14
C PHE A 90 8.81 -3.68 11.59
N LEU A 91 9.79 -4.25 12.29
CA LEU A 91 9.70 -5.59 12.89
C LEU A 91 8.60 -5.68 13.95
N LYS A 92 8.39 -4.62 14.74
CA LYS A 92 7.26 -4.53 15.69
C LYS A 92 5.91 -4.65 14.99
N MET A 93 5.78 -4.14 13.76
CA MET A 93 4.57 -4.32 12.96
C MET A 93 4.47 -5.73 12.37
N LEU A 94 5.55 -6.27 11.81
CA LEU A 94 5.54 -7.61 11.20
C LEU A 94 5.40 -8.75 12.23
N PHE A 95 5.93 -8.54 13.43
CA PHE A 95 5.95 -9.52 14.50
C PHE A 95 5.45 -8.90 15.81
N PRO A 96 4.12 -8.78 15.98
CA PRO A 96 3.53 -8.32 17.22
C PRO A 96 3.90 -9.28 18.37
N ILE A 97 4.73 -8.83 19.30
CA ILE A 97 5.04 -9.57 20.53
C ILE A 97 4.02 -9.14 21.58
N HIS A 98 2.99 -9.96 21.80
CA HIS A 98 1.94 -9.65 22.75
C HIS A 98 2.41 -9.84 24.20
N THR A 99 2.97 -8.80 24.81
CA THR A 99 3.15 -8.75 26.27
C THR A 99 1.91 -8.12 26.89
N THR A 100 0.88 -8.94 27.14
CA THR A 100 -0.31 -8.63 27.97
C THR A 100 -1.26 -7.49 27.55
N SER A 101 -0.88 -6.60 26.64
CA SER A 101 -1.76 -5.56 26.07
C SER A 101 -2.27 -6.01 24.70
N THR A 102 -3.59 -6.03 24.53
CA THR A 102 -4.28 -6.58 23.36
C THR A 102 -4.16 -5.72 22.09
N THR A 103 -3.48 -4.58 22.14
CA THR A 103 -3.16 -3.78 20.95
C THR A 103 -1.77 -3.13 21.09
N SER A 104 -0.87 -3.43 20.16
CA SER A 104 0.36 -2.66 20.00
C SER A 104 -0.02 -1.29 19.43
N SER A 105 -0.03 -0.25 20.25
CA SER A 105 -0.21 1.12 19.77
C SER A 105 1.09 1.63 19.14
N PHE A 106 0.98 2.24 17.96
CA PHE A 106 2.09 2.94 17.30
C PHE A 106 1.88 4.45 17.41
N THR A 107 2.96 5.17 17.65
CA THR A 107 3.01 6.64 17.62
C THR A 107 2.96 7.14 16.17
N LYS A 108 2.73 8.45 15.99
CA LYS A 108 2.76 9.09 14.66
C LYS A 108 4.10 8.86 13.95
N ASP A 109 5.22 9.03 14.66
CA ASP A 109 6.56 8.87 14.09
C ASP A 109 6.87 7.41 13.73
N GLU A 110 6.36 6.46 14.53
CA GLU A 110 6.42 5.04 14.18
C GLU A 110 5.59 4.73 12.92
N TRP A 111 4.38 5.30 12.78
CA TRP A 111 3.59 5.14 11.56
C TRP A 111 4.25 5.77 10.34
N LEU A 112 4.91 6.92 10.48
CA LEU A 112 5.72 7.53 9.41
C LEU A 112 6.87 6.62 8.99
N THR A 113 7.56 6.01 9.97
CA THR A 113 8.62 5.02 9.72
C THR A 113 8.09 3.78 8.99
N ILE A 114 6.94 3.25 9.43
CA ILE A 114 6.28 2.11 8.78
C ILE A 114 5.91 2.48 7.33
N LEU A 115 5.36 3.68 7.12
CA LEU A 115 5.01 4.16 5.79
C LEU A 115 6.24 4.24 4.89
N GLU A 116 7.32 4.88 5.34
CA GLU A 116 8.56 5.02 4.59
C GLU A 116 9.13 3.66 4.15
N LEU A 117 9.28 2.73 5.09
CA LEU A 117 9.84 1.41 4.81
C LEU A 117 8.88 0.55 3.96
N SER A 118 7.57 0.68 4.15
CA SER A 118 6.58 -0.02 3.32
C SER A 118 6.60 0.43 1.86
N VAL A 119 6.87 1.71 1.61
CA VAL A 119 7.07 2.25 0.25
C VAL A 119 8.39 1.74 -0.32
N LEU A 120 9.50 1.86 0.43
CA LEU A 120 10.83 1.42 0.00
C LEU A 120 10.89 -0.06 -0.37
N TRP A 121 10.17 -0.89 0.36
CA TRP A 121 10.19 -2.35 0.21
C TRP A 121 8.93 -2.91 -0.44
N HIS A 122 8.02 -2.07 -0.93
CA HIS A 122 6.77 -2.48 -1.58
C HIS A 122 5.91 -3.43 -0.72
N PHE A 123 5.82 -3.17 0.58
CA PHE A 123 4.82 -3.82 1.44
C PHE A 123 3.47 -3.09 1.28
N HIS A 124 2.74 -3.43 0.22
CA HIS A 124 1.54 -2.71 -0.21
C HIS A 124 0.47 -2.62 0.89
N ASP A 125 0.22 -3.71 1.60
CA ASP A 125 -0.79 -3.74 2.66
C ASP A 125 -0.38 -2.89 3.87
N LEU A 126 0.91 -2.91 4.25
CA LEU A 126 1.41 -2.06 5.34
C LEU A 126 1.41 -0.58 4.95
N ARG A 127 1.72 -0.27 3.69
CA ARG A 127 1.60 1.10 3.16
C ARG A 127 0.17 1.59 3.29
N LYS A 128 -0.80 0.80 2.84
CA LYS A 128 -2.23 1.13 2.93
C LYS A 128 -2.67 1.34 4.38
N LEU A 129 -2.25 0.44 5.28
CA LEU A 129 -2.56 0.54 6.71
C LEU A 129 -1.96 1.80 7.34
N ALA A 130 -0.69 2.10 7.07
CA ALA A 130 -0.03 3.30 7.61
C ALA A 130 -0.70 4.58 7.10
N ILE A 131 -1.11 4.63 5.83
CA ILE A 131 -1.88 5.72 5.26
C ILE A 131 -3.20 5.92 6.02
N GLN A 132 -3.94 4.85 6.33
CA GLN A 132 -5.20 4.93 7.09
C GLN A 132 -5.00 5.48 8.50
N HIS A 133 -3.89 5.13 9.16
CA HIS A 133 -3.60 5.61 10.51
C HIS A 133 -3.06 7.04 10.56
N LEU A 134 -2.38 7.49 9.51
CA LEU A 134 -1.86 8.85 9.41
C LEU A 134 -2.89 9.86 8.89
N ASP A 135 -3.99 9.39 8.29
CA ASP A 135 -5.07 10.26 7.83
C ASP A 135 -5.61 11.15 8.94
N GLY A 136 -5.66 12.46 8.67
CA GLY A 136 -6.12 13.47 9.64
C GLY A 136 -5.11 13.82 10.74
N THR A 137 -3.92 13.21 10.78
CA THR A 137 -2.90 13.48 11.81
C THR A 137 -1.76 14.39 11.34
N LEU A 138 -1.64 14.58 10.03
CA LEU A 138 -0.55 15.33 9.38
C LEU A 138 -0.91 16.81 9.22
N GLY A 139 0.03 17.69 9.52
CA GLY A 139 -0.05 19.12 9.23
C GLY A 139 0.13 19.42 7.73
N ALA A 140 -0.10 20.67 7.33
CA ALA A 140 -0.12 21.05 5.91
C ALA A 140 1.21 20.76 5.17
N ILE A 141 2.34 21.05 5.80
CA ILE A 141 3.67 20.79 5.23
C ILE A 141 3.98 19.29 5.21
N GLU A 142 3.64 18.59 6.28
CA GLU A 142 3.81 17.13 6.36
C GLU A 142 2.97 16.42 5.29
N LEU A 143 1.73 16.84 5.06
CA LEU A 143 0.87 16.32 4.01
C LEU A 143 1.53 16.41 2.63
N VAL A 144 2.19 17.54 2.33
CA VAL A 144 2.93 17.70 1.07
C VAL A 144 4.16 16.79 1.03
N LYS A 145 5.00 16.81 2.07
CA LYS A 145 6.26 16.05 2.10
C LYS A 145 6.03 14.55 2.10
N VAL A 146 5.25 14.07 3.06
CA VAL A 146 4.93 12.65 3.23
C VAL A 146 4.08 12.19 2.05
N GLY A 147 3.14 13.01 1.57
CA GLY A 147 2.34 12.71 0.39
C GLY A 147 3.19 12.53 -0.87
N ARG A 148 4.23 13.34 -1.07
CA ARG A 148 5.18 13.16 -2.18
C ARG A 148 6.03 11.90 -2.00
N ALA A 149 6.62 11.72 -0.82
CA ALA A 149 7.52 10.61 -0.53
C ALA A 149 6.82 9.25 -0.60
N ALA A 150 5.55 9.18 -0.17
CA ALA A 150 4.76 7.96 -0.16
C ALA A 150 3.84 7.80 -1.38
N TYR A 151 3.91 8.69 -2.36
CA TYR A 151 3.06 8.70 -3.56
C TYR A 151 1.55 8.71 -3.23
N VAL A 152 1.12 9.67 -2.41
CA VAL A 152 -0.28 9.87 -1.99
C VAL A 152 -0.77 11.23 -2.51
N PRO A 153 -1.28 11.30 -3.76
CA PRO A 153 -1.67 12.57 -4.40
C PRO A 153 -2.70 13.36 -3.60
N ARG A 154 -3.65 12.66 -2.96
CA ARG A 154 -4.70 13.30 -2.14
C ARG A 154 -4.13 14.06 -0.94
N TRP A 155 -3.03 13.60 -0.34
CA TRP A 155 -2.36 14.31 0.75
C TRP A 155 -1.68 15.56 0.24
N VAL A 156 -1.00 15.47 -0.91
CA VAL A 156 -0.34 16.62 -1.53
C VAL A 156 -1.36 17.73 -1.85
N LEU A 157 -2.49 17.38 -2.48
CA LEU A 157 -3.57 18.34 -2.76
C LEU A 157 -4.19 18.92 -1.48
N ALA A 158 -4.43 18.08 -0.46
CA ALA A 158 -4.95 18.55 0.83
C ALA A 158 -3.99 19.51 1.52
N GLY A 159 -2.68 19.21 1.49
CA GLY A 159 -1.63 20.08 2.02
C GLY A 159 -1.58 21.42 1.29
N TYR A 160 -1.61 21.41 -0.05
CA TYR A 160 -1.68 22.64 -0.85
C TYR A 160 -2.92 23.47 -0.54
N LYS A 161 -4.10 22.83 -0.47
CA LYS A 161 -5.34 23.50 -0.10
C LYS A 161 -5.22 24.15 1.27
N ALA A 162 -4.69 23.43 2.27
CA ALA A 162 -4.48 23.97 3.60
C ALA A 162 -3.50 25.15 3.64
N LEU A 163 -2.43 25.13 2.83
CA LEU A 163 -1.47 26.23 2.73
C LEU A 163 -2.07 27.48 2.06
N VAL A 164 -2.93 27.29 1.05
CA VAL A 164 -3.61 28.39 0.36
C VAL A 164 -4.68 29.02 1.24
N THR A 165 -5.41 28.23 2.03
CA THR A 165 -6.56 28.72 2.82
C THR A 165 -6.20 29.17 4.23
N ARG A 166 -5.04 28.78 4.79
CA ARG A 166 -4.68 29.18 6.16
C ARG A 166 -4.35 30.67 6.26
N GLN A 167 -4.60 31.23 7.43
CA GLN A 167 -4.13 32.55 7.81
C GLN A 167 -2.62 32.52 8.07
N GLY A 168 -1.89 33.54 7.62
CA GLY A 168 -0.43 33.64 7.76
C GLY A 168 0.35 33.23 6.50
N ILE A 169 1.61 33.64 6.44
CA ILE A 169 2.50 33.43 5.28
C ILE A 169 3.02 31.98 5.22
N ILE A 170 3.50 31.57 4.04
CA ILE A 170 4.39 30.40 3.92
C ILE A 170 5.79 30.92 4.26
N THR A 171 6.43 30.36 5.28
CA THR A 171 7.76 30.81 5.70
C THR A 171 8.84 30.32 4.74
N GLU A 172 10.05 30.87 4.86
CA GLU A 172 11.20 30.41 4.07
C GLU A 172 11.52 28.94 4.37
N ASP A 173 11.53 28.54 5.65
CA ASP A 173 11.75 27.14 6.06
C ASP A 173 10.71 26.19 5.44
N GLU A 174 9.44 26.56 5.46
CA GLU A 174 8.37 25.79 4.81
C GLU A 174 8.55 25.75 3.28
N GLY A 175 9.08 26.82 2.70
CA GLY A 175 9.40 26.92 1.29
C GLY A 175 10.56 26.03 0.86
N ASP A 176 11.58 25.89 1.71
CA ASP A 176 12.68 24.94 1.50
C ASP A 176 12.18 23.49 1.56
N GLU A 177 11.17 23.23 2.39
CA GLU A 177 10.55 21.92 2.56
C GLU A 177 9.67 21.48 1.37
N ILE A 178 8.90 22.40 0.78
CA ILE A 178 7.96 22.08 -0.32
C ILE A 178 8.45 22.54 -1.70
N GLY A 179 9.52 23.31 -1.76
CA GLY A 179 10.15 23.81 -2.97
C GLY A 179 9.59 25.16 -3.47
N ASN A 180 10.50 26.05 -3.86
CA ASN A 180 10.21 27.43 -4.27
C ASN A 180 9.18 27.56 -5.41
N ARG A 181 9.20 26.63 -6.38
CA ARG A 181 8.21 26.62 -7.47
C ARG A 181 6.81 26.35 -6.93
N THR A 182 6.67 25.41 -5.99
CA THR A 182 5.40 25.12 -5.34
C THR A 182 4.92 26.33 -4.56
N VAL A 183 5.80 26.95 -3.75
CA VAL A 183 5.46 28.18 -3.00
C VAL A 183 4.94 29.28 -3.92
N ASN A 184 5.64 29.57 -5.02
CA ASN A 184 5.24 30.60 -5.97
C ASN A 184 3.84 30.30 -6.56
N THR A 185 3.59 29.06 -6.97
CA THR A 185 2.29 28.64 -7.49
C THR A 185 1.18 28.78 -6.43
N LEU A 186 1.43 28.36 -5.19
CA LEU A 186 0.45 28.50 -4.09
C LEU A 186 0.17 29.98 -3.78
N TRP A 187 1.18 30.83 -3.86
CA TRP A 187 1.03 32.28 -3.66
C TRP A 187 0.15 32.90 -4.76
N ILE A 188 0.34 32.52 -6.02
CA ILE A 188 -0.52 32.96 -7.13
C ILE A 188 -1.97 32.55 -6.86
N ILE A 189 -2.21 31.29 -6.48
CA ILE A 189 -3.58 30.82 -6.20
C ILE A 189 -4.19 31.60 -5.04
N ARG A 190 -3.42 31.82 -3.97
CA ARG A 190 -3.86 32.60 -2.81
C ARG A 190 -4.24 34.03 -3.19
N TYR A 191 -3.43 34.69 -4.00
CA TYR A 191 -3.74 36.01 -4.54
C TYR A 191 -5.09 36.01 -5.29
N LEU A 192 -5.33 35.02 -6.16
CA LEU A 192 -6.59 34.88 -6.90
C LEU A 192 -7.79 34.64 -5.98
N VAL A 193 -7.61 33.88 -4.89
CA VAL A 193 -8.65 33.67 -3.88
C VAL A 193 -9.00 34.97 -3.17
N GLU A 194 -7.99 35.72 -2.73
CA GLU A 194 -8.15 36.98 -1.98
C GLU A 194 -8.84 38.07 -2.82
N HIS A 195 -8.62 38.07 -4.15
CA HIS A 195 -9.20 39.05 -5.07
C HIS A 195 -10.49 38.56 -5.75
N HIS A 196 -11.03 37.40 -5.35
CA HIS A 196 -12.23 36.79 -5.94
C HIS A 196 -12.15 36.52 -7.45
N ASP A 197 -10.93 36.37 -7.99
CA ASP A 197 -10.67 36.14 -9.41
C ASP A 197 -10.71 34.65 -9.78
N LEU A 198 -10.99 33.77 -8.80
CA LEU A 198 -10.89 32.33 -8.98
C LEU A 198 -12.23 31.72 -9.44
N VAL A 199 -12.25 31.24 -10.69
CA VAL A 199 -13.40 30.56 -11.29
C VAL A 199 -13.28 29.04 -11.07
N GLY A 200 -14.30 28.43 -10.46
CA GLY A 200 -14.36 26.96 -10.27
C GLY A 200 -13.83 26.42 -8.94
N GLY A 201 -13.36 27.29 -8.05
CA GLY A 201 -12.95 26.93 -6.68
C GLY A 201 -11.51 26.45 -6.56
N VAL A 202 -10.95 26.59 -5.34
CA VAL A 202 -9.51 26.37 -5.05
C VAL A 202 -9.03 24.99 -5.48
N GLU A 203 -9.85 23.96 -5.31
CA GLU A 203 -9.50 22.58 -5.65
C GLU A 203 -9.29 22.40 -7.16
N LYS A 204 -10.19 22.92 -8.00
CA LYS A 204 -10.04 22.82 -9.46
C LYS A 204 -8.79 23.56 -9.95
N GLU A 205 -8.48 24.71 -9.36
CA GLU A 205 -7.27 25.47 -9.71
C GLU A 205 -5.99 24.75 -9.28
N LEU A 206 -5.98 24.14 -8.09
CA LEU A 206 -4.87 23.30 -7.62
C LEU A 206 -4.65 22.10 -8.53
N GLU A 207 -5.71 21.37 -8.87
CA GLU A 207 -5.62 20.21 -9.77
C GLU A 207 -5.12 20.61 -11.16
N SER A 208 -5.57 21.74 -11.68
CA SER A 208 -5.13 22.27 -12.97
C SER A 208 -3.62 22.60 -12.96
N ARG A 209 -3.18 23.43 -12.01
CA ARG A 209 -1.79 23.92 -11.95
C ARG A 209 -0.78 22.85 -11.56
N PHE A 210 -1.17 21.89 -10.73
CA PHE A 210 -0.33 20.78 -10.30
C PHE A 210 -0.62 19.48 -11.07
N SER A 211 -1.39 19.52 -12.15
CA SER A 211 -1.80 18.34 -12.93
C SER A 211 -0.65 17.41 -13.30
N GLY A 212 0.50 17.97 -13.70
CA GLY A 212 1.71 17.19 -13.99
C GLY A 212 2.27 16.44 -12.78
N GLU A 213 2.42 17.12 -11.65
CA GLU A 213 2.89 16.50 -10.39
C GLU A 213 1.90 15.42 -9.92
N ILE A 214 0.60 15.73 -9.94
CA ILE A 214 -0.45 14.81 -9.53
C ILE A 214 -0.51 13.58 -10.44
N ALA A 215 -0.33 13.75 -11.76
CA ALA A 215 -0.26 12.62 -12.68
C ALA A 215 0.95 11.72 -12.41
N THR A 216 2.12 12.30 -12.15
CA THR A 216 3.32 11.54 -11.76
C THR A 216 3.08 10.76 -10.46
N LEU A 217 2.51 11.39 -9.44
CA LEU A 217 2.22 10.73 -8.17
C LEU A 217 1.20 9.60 -8.34
N ARG A 218 0.13 9.80 -9.13
CA ARG A 218 -0.86 8.75 -9.44
C ARG A 218 -0.24 7.56 -10.18
N SER A 219 0.67 7.84 -11.11
CA SER A 219 1.40 6.79 -11.82
C SER A 219 2.25 5.97 -10.85
N ALA A 220 2.97 6.63 -9.92
CA ALA A 220 3.77 5.94 -8.92
C ALA A 220 2.90 5.17 -7.92
N GLU A 221 1.79 5.77 -7.47
CA GLU A 221 0.80 5.14 -6.57
C GLU A 221 0.24 3.84 -7.17
N SER A 222 0.02 3.78 -8.48
CA SER A 222 -0.49 2.58 -9.15
C SER A 222 0.45 1.36 -9.02
N GLY A 223 1.75 1.60 -8.81
CA GLY A 223 2.76 0.58 -8.50
C GLY A 223 2.71 0.08 -7.06
N HIS A 224 1.87 0.68 -6.22
CA HIS A 224 1.68 0.32 -4.81
C HIS A 224 0.33 -0.33 -4.50
N ARG A 225 -0.43 -0.75 -5.51
CA ARG A 225 -1.72 -1.43 -5.33
C ARG A 225 -1.56 -2.77 -4.61
N THR A 226 -2.48 -3.08 -3.70
CA THR A 226 -2.50 -4.38 -3.03
C THR A 226 -3.00 -5.47 -3.97
N VAL A 227 -2.72 -6.74 -3.64
CA VAL A 227 -3.22 -7.89 -4.42
C VAL A 227 -4.75 -7.84 -4.51
N LEU A 228 -5.43 -7.57 -3.39
CA LEU A 228 -6.89 -7.44 -3.34
C LEU A 228 -7.41 -6.31 -4.23
N GLU A 229 -6.72 -5.16 -4.31
CA GLU A 229 -7.12 -4.05 -5.17
C GLU A 229 -6.95 -4.39 -6.66
N VAL A 230 -5.90 -5.11 -7.01
CA VAL A 230 -5.68 -5.60 -8.38
C VAL A 230 -6.75 -6.63 -8.74
N GLU A 231 -7.03 -7.59 -7.86
CA GLU A 231 -8.07 -8.61 -8.07
C GLU A 231 -9.47 -8.00 -8.21
N ALA A 232 -9.81 -7.03 -7.37
CA ALA A 232 -11.06 -6.27 -7.45
C ALA A 232 -11.17 -5.53 -8.79
N SER A 233 -10.12 -4.81 -9.21
CA SER A 233 -10.11 -4.10 -10.50
C SER A 233 -10.32 -5.07 -11.69
N LEU A 234 -9.70 -6.24 -11.64
CA LEU A 234 -9.87 -7.27 -12.66
C LEU A 234 -11.28 -7.89 -12.63
N ALA A 235 -11.89 -8.01 -11.45
CA ALA A 235 -13.25 -8.51 -11.30
C ALA A 235 -14.28 -7.52 -11.87
N GLU A 236 -14.12 -6.23 -11.58
CA GLU A 236 -14.93 -5.15 -12.16
C GLU A 236 -14.83 -5.14 -13.69
N GLU A 237 -13.62 -5.25 -14.24
CA GLU A 237 -13.40 -5.33 -15.68
C GLU A 237 -14.11 -6.54 -16.32
N ARG A 238 -14.00 -7.72 -15.69
CA ARG A 238 -14.70 -8.92 -16.16
C ARG A 238 -16.21 -8.73 -16.14
N CYS A 239 -16.75 -8.11 -15.09
CA CYS A 239 -18.18 -7.84 -14.98
C CYS A 239 -18.65 -6.89 -16.08
N ARG A 240 -17.89 -5.82 -16.35
CA ARG A 240 -18.20 -4.87 -17.44
C ARG A 240 -18.21 -5.55 -18.81
N LEU A 241 -17.19 -6.36 -19.11
CA LEU A 241 -17.11 -7.08 -20.39
C LEU A 241 -18.24 -8.09 -20.57
N GLU A 242 -18.65 -8.75 -19.50
CA GLU A 242 -19.78 -9.69 -19.54
C GLU A 242 -21.11 -8.96 -19.79
N GLU A 243 -21.30 -7.80 -19.16
CA GLU A 243 -22.47 -6.96 -19.39
C GLU A 243 -22.50 -6.42 -20.83
N GLU A 244 -21.37 -5.97 -21.37
CA GLU A 244 -21.26 -5.54 -22.78
C GLU A 244 -21.60 -6.68 -23.76
N ARG A 245 -21.18 -7.92 -23.48
CA ARG A 245 -21.56 -9.09 -24.29
C ARG A 245 -23.05 -9.39 -24.19
N ARG A 246 -23.62 -9.30 -22.98
CA ARG A 246 -25.05 -9.50 -22.75
C ARG A 246 -25.88 -8.51 -23.56
N ILE A 247 -25.53 -7.22 -23.49
CA ILE A 247 -26.18 -6.15 -24.26
C ILE A 247 -26.05 -6.42 -25.76
N ARG A 248 -24.86 -6.79 -26.25
CA ARG A 248 -24.65 -7.10 -27.67
C ARG A 248 -25.49 -8.29 -28.14
N SER A 249 -25.60 -9.35 -27.34
CA SER A 249 -26.46 -10.50 -27.66
C SER A 249 -27.93 -10.07 -27.76
N ILE A 250 -28.40 -9.25 -26.82
CA ILE A 250 -29.77 -8.72 -26.82
C ILE A 250 -30.01 -7.88 -28.08
N GLU A 251 -29.07 -7.02 -28.46
CA GLU A 251 -29.15 -6.21 -29.69
C GLU A 251 -29.18 -7.07 -30.96
N GLU A 252 -28.36 -8.12 -31.04
CA GLU A 252 -28.34 -9.09 -32.15
C GLU A 252 -29.62 -9.94 -32.24
N ASP A 253 -30.20 -10.33 -31.11
CA ASP A 253 -31.49 -11.03 -31.04
C ASP A 253 -32.64 -10.10 -31.48
N TYR A 254 -32.65 -8.85 -30.97
CA TYR A 254 -33.63 -7.83 -31.34
C TYR A 254 -33.60 -7.54 -32.86
N GLU A 255 -32.41 -7.37 -33.44
CA GLU A 255 -32.28 -7.10 -34.87
C GLU A 255 -32.73 -8.31 -35.73
N ARG A 256 -32.44 -9.55 -35.28
CA ARG A 256 -32.94 -10.76 -35.94
C ARG A 256 -34.45 -10.83 -35.94
N GLU A 257 -35.09 -10.57 -34.79
CA GLU A 257 -36.55 -10.58 -34.66
C GLU A 257 -37.20 -9.49 -35.54
N ARG A 258 -36.61 -8.28 -35.56
CA ARG A 258 -37.05 -7.17 -36.41
C ARG A 258 -37.03 -7.52 -37.89
N VAL A 259 -35.97 -8.17 -38.38
CA VAL A 259 -35.85 -8.61 -39.78
C VAL A 259 -36.88 -9.68 -40.14
N THR A 260 -37.30 -10.50 -39.17
CA THR A 260 -38.30 -11.58 -39.39
C THR A 260 -39.76 -11.09 -39.41
N GLY A 261 -40.01 -9.78 -39.28
CA GLY A 261 -41.33 -9.17 -39.48
C GLY A 261 -42.21 -9.08 -38.24
N THR A 262 -41.71 -9.53 -37.08
CA THR A 262 -42.21 -9.15 -35.76
C THR A 262 -41.48 -7.88 -35.33
N GLU A 263 -42.20 -6.82 -34.96
CA GLU A 263 -41.60 -5.63 -34.33
C GLU A 263 -41.71 -5.83 -32.80
N PRO A 264 -40.74 -6.51 -32.15
CA PRO A 264 -40.79 -6.72 -30.71
C PRO A 264 -40.60 -5.39 -29.97
N PRO A 265 -41.14 -5.27 -28.74
CA PRO A 265 -40.83 -4.13 -27.88
C PRO A 265 -39.33 -4.06 -27.63
N VAL A 266 -38.77 -2.85 -27.61
CA VAL A 266 -37.35 -2.62 -27.34
C VAL A 266 -37.01 -3.20 -25.96
N PRO A 267 -35.96 -4.04 -25.83
CA PRO A 267 -35.56 -4.58 -24.55
C PRO A 267 -35.16 -3.46 -23.59
N GLU A 268 -35.60 -3.52 -22.32
CA GLU A 268 -35.27 -2.56 -21.26
C GLU A 268 -33.75 -2.37 -21.07
N ALA A 269 -32.96 -3.42 -21.36
CA ALA A 269 -31.49 -3.37 -21.37
C ALA A 269 -30.89 -2.46 -22.47
N MET A 270 -31.67 -2.09 -23.50
CA MET A 270 -31.34 -1.11 -24.54
C MET A 270 -31.92 0.29 -24.26
N GLU A 271 -32.70 0.48 -23.19
CA GLU A 271 -33.41 1.74 -22.90
C GLU A 271 -32.60 2.77 -22.08
N VAL A 272 -31.31 2.56 -21.81
CA VAL A 272 -30.43 3.49 -21.05
C VAL A 272 -29.50 4.27 -22.00
N PRO A 273 -29.31 5.61 -21.83
CA PRO A 273 -29.72 6.57 -22.85
C PRO A 273 -28.58 7.30 -23.60
N VAL A 274 -28.98 7.96 -24.68
CA VAL A 274 -28.28 9.12 -25.27
C VAL A 274 -28.05 10.18 -24.18
N VAL A 275 -26.86 10.21 -23.56
CA VAL A 275 -26.45 11.27 -22.64
C VAL A 275 -25.78 12.39 -23.43
N LYS A 276 -26.47 13.53 -23.52
CA LYS A 276 -25.84 14.83 -23.75
C LYS A 276 -24.79 15.05 -22.66
N VAL A 277 -23.56 15.34 -23.08
CA VAL A 277 -22.47 15.78 -22.20
C VAL A 277 -22.95 16.94 -21.32
N ALA A 278 -23.10 16.69 -20.03
CA ALA A 278 -23.14 17.70 -19.00
C ALA A 278 -22.22 17.24 -17.86
N HIS A 279 -21.18 18.02 -17.64
CA HIS A 279 -20.26 17.90 -16.52
C HIS A 279 -21.00 18.02 -15.18
N ASP A 280 -20.44 17.36 -14.16
CA ASP A 280 -20.75 17.44 -12.73
C ASP A 280 -22.02 16.73 -12.23
N ARG A 281 -21.86 15.50 -11.71
CA ARG A 281 -22.11 15.17 -10.29
C ARG A 281 -21.89 13.68 -9.99
N VAL A 282 -21.23 13.42 -8.87
CA VAL A 282 -21.06 12.10 -8.25
C VAL A 282 -22.40 11.69 -7.65
N GLU A 283 -22.98 10.60 -8.13
CA GLU A 283 -23.94 9.80 -7.36
C GLU A 283 -23.49 8.34 -7.41
N GLU A 284 -23.28 7.77 -6.23
CA GLU A 284 -22.97 6.37 -6.01
C GLU A 284 -24.08 5.49 -6.58
N VAL A 285 -23.74 4.67 -7.58
CA VAL A 285 -24.63 3.58 -7.99
C VAL A 285 -24.46 2.44 -6.98
N SER A 286 -25.34 2.46 -5.98
CA SER A 286 -25.55 1.38 -5.02
C SER A 286 -25.97 0.11 -5.76
N CYS A 287 -25.15 -0.94 -5.70
CA CYS A 287 -25.47 -2.25 -6.25
C CYS A 287 -26.22 -3.10 -5.19
N PRO A 288 -27.51 -3.47 -5.38
CA PRO A 288 -28.30 -4.16 -4.36
C PRO A 288 -27.93 -5.64 -4.13
N GLN A 289 -26.95 -6.17 -4.86
CA GLN A 289 -26.54 -7.58 -4.78
C GLN A 289 -25.41 -7.84 -3.77
N LEU A 290 -24.85 -6.79 -3.15
CA LEU A 290 -23.80 -6.90 -2.11
C LEU A 290 -24.30 -6.65 -0.68
N THR A 291 -25.51 -6.09 -0.50
CA THR A 291 -26.05 -5.81 0.85
C THR A 291 -26.53 -7.06 1.57
N ALA A 292 -26.83 -8.14 0.85
CA ALA A 292 -27.28 -9.40 1.47
C ALA A 292 -26.15 -10.18 2.17
N SER A 293 -24.88 -9.91 1.85
CA SER A 293 -23.75 -10.68 2.39
C SER A 293 -23.09 -10.04 3.62
N ILE A 294 -23.34 -8.74 3.87
CA ILE A 294 -22.74 -8.03 5.01
C ILE A 294 -23.55 -8.22 6.30
N ASP A 295 -24.88 -8.35 6.21
CA ASP A 295 -25.74 -8.60 7.38
C ASP A 295 -25.59 -10.01 7.97
N GLU A 296 -25.02 -10.95 7.22
CA GLU A 296 -24.79 -12.34 7.69
C GLU A 296 -23.45 -12.49 8.45
N ILE A 297 -22.56 -11.49 8.42
CA ILE A 297 -21.24 -11.51 9.08
C ILE A 297 -21.25 -10.78 10.44
N GLN A 298 -22.33 -10.06 10.80
CA GLN A 298 -22.43 -9.31 12.06
C GLN A 298 -23.45 -9.85 13.08
N GLN A 299 -23.82 -11.13 13.04
CA GLN A 299 -24.56 -11.72 14.16
C GLN A 299 -23.63 -12.11 15.32
N PRO A 300 -23.84 -11.61 16.55
CA PRO A 300 -23.10 -12.06 17.70
C PRO A 300 -23.46 -13.51 18.02
N LEU A 301 -22.44 -14.36 18.16
CA LEU A 301 -22.54 -15.72 18.72
C LEU A 301 -23.20 -15.65 20.12
N LYS A 302 -24.53 -15.72 20.16
CA LYS A 302 -25.30 -15.98 21.37
C LYS A 302 -26.08 -17.28 21.17
N ASN A 303 -25.79 -18.22 22.06
CA ASN A 303 -26.52 -19.45 22.35
C ASN A 303 -26.21 -20.67 21.47
N VAL A 304 -25.26 -21.49 21.93
CA VAL A 304 -25.40 -22.94 21.83
C VAL A 304 -25.26 -23.54 23.24
N PRO A 305 -26.27 -24.27 23.75
CA PRO A 305 -26.26 -24.84 25.09
C PRO A 305 -25.41 -26.11 25.09
N TRP A 306 -24.44 -26.19 26.01
CA TRP A 306 -23.69 -27.42 26.23
C TRP A 306 -24.63 -28.45 26.88
N LYS A 307 -24.94 -29.54 26.17
CA LYS A 307 -25.51 -30.75 26.78
C LYS A 307 -24.39 -31.74 27.05
N ARG A 308 -24.45 -32.24 28.29
CA ARG A 308 -23.58 -33.22 28.96
C ARG A 308 -23.25 -34.45 28.14
#